data_AF-A0A2K1QJB7-F1
#
_entry.id   AF-A0A2K1QJB7-F1
#
_cell.length_a   1.000
_cell.length_b   1.000
_cell.length_c   1.000
_cell.angle_alpha   90.00
_cell.angle_beta   90.00
_cell.angle_gamma   90.00
#
_symmetry.space_group_name_H-M   'P 1'
#
loop_
_entity.id
_entity.type
_entity.pdbx_description
1 polymer ?
#
loop_
_entity_poly.entity_id
_entity_poly.type
_entity_poly.pdbx_seq_one_letter_code
_entity_poly.pdbx_strand_id
1 'polypeptide(L)'
;MMIFLGIITTAASMFLFATFHRLTIAQTLPIPILLALPYLFTYLCATHTAHYITPSSITAQLQEYPYDHVLYHPSLSCRTCNLPKPARSKHCSLCNHCVSRADHHCPWVNNCLGRTNYRYFLGLLLSLPILEVYGAYLGYTILSPHLNFSLLHGKSLFSTEYWNTLAVISMYATNKGGLSIAGVAILAATTAPLPVALLAYHLYLIWAGTTTNENAKWGYLGEDMEDGFVWRAKRSEVQTFKRGLTQRNGESTQKEAEVEVDWPVDSDQIVVRTMDGLAPRGCEHLYEQIWSLRAVDNIYDLGFWDNLMYILQGR
;
A
#
# COMPACT_ATOMS: atom_id res chain seq x y z
N MET A 1 6.19 -2.30 -15.77
CA MET A 1 5.13 -3.04 -16.52
C MET A 1 5.66 -4.06 -17.52
N MET A 2 6.40 -3.69 -18.58
CA MET A 2 6.80 -4.64 -19.65
C MET A 2 7.66 -5.80 -19.17
N ILE A 3 8.64 -5.55 -18.30
CA ILE A 3 9.54 -6.60 -17.76
C ILE A 3 8.75 -7.64 -16.97
N PHE A 4 7.85 -7.19 -16.09
CA PHE A 4 7.02 -8.05 -15.26
C PHE A 4 6.12 -8.98 -16.08
N LEU A 5 5.36 -8.42 -17.01
CA LEU A 5 4.51 -9.21 -17.90
C LEU A 5 5.33 -10.11 -18.83
N GLY A 6 6.54 -9.67 -19.22
CA GLY A 6 7.48 -10.49 -19.97
C GLY A 6 7.95 -11.73 -19.20
N ILE A 7 8.24 -11.60 -17.91
CA ILE A 7 8.62 -12.72 -17.04
C ILE A 7 7.48 -13.73 -16.93
N ILE A 8 6.26 -13.27 -16.58
CA ILE A 8 5.09 -14.15 -16.46
C ILE A 8 4.82 -14.87 -17.79
N THR A 9 4.79 -14.14 -18.90
CA THR A 9 4.52 -14.70 -20.23
C THR A 9 5.56 -15.74 -20.63
N THR A 10 6.85 -15.45 -20.42
CA THR A 10 7.93 -16.36 -20.77
C THR A 10 7.89 -17.62 -19.91
N ALA A 11 7.75 -17.47 -18.58
CA ALA A 11 7.67 -18.59 -17.66
C ALA A 11 6.47 -19.49 -17.94
N ALA A 12 5.28 -18.90 -18.11
CA ALA A 12 4.06 -19.64 -18.42
C ALA A 12 4.15 -20.36 -19.78
N SER A 13 4.64 -19.68 -20.82
CA SER A 13 4.78 -20.28 -22.15
C SER A 13 5.78 -21.44 -22.14
N MET A 14 6.95 -21.26 -21.53
CA MET A 14 7.95 -22.31 -21.41
C MET A 14 7.43 -23.52 -20.64
N PHE A 15 6.75 -23.28 -19.52
CA PHE A 15 6.20 -24.34 -18.68
C PHE A 15 5.09 -25.10 -19.39
N LEU A 16 4.09 -24.41 -19.94
CA LEU A 16 2.96 -25.04 -20.61
C LEU A 16 3.40 -25.80 -21.85
N PHE A 17 4.29 -25.23 -22.68
CA PHE A 17 4.83 -25.93 -23.85
C PHE A 17 5.50 -27.26 -23.47
N ALA A 18 6.26 -27.28 -22.37
CA ALA A 18 6.96 -28.48 -21.90
C ALA A 18 6.05 -29.50 -21.20
N THR A 19 4.94 -29.07 -20.60
CA THR A 19 4.19 -29.89 -19.64
C THR A 19 2.74 -30.17 -20.01
N PHE A 20 2.12 -29.46 -20.94
CA PHE A 20 0.68 -29.55 -21.18
C PHE A 20 0.18 -30.97 -21.44
N HIS A 21 0.95 -31.77 -22.20
CA HIS A 21 0.65 -33.17 -22.50
C HIS A 21 0.78 -34.14 -21.29
N ARG A 22 1.36 -33.66 -20.18
CA ARG A 22 1.58 -34.43 -18.94
C ARG A 22 0.56 -34.10 -17.84
N LEU A 23 -0.24 -33.05 -18.04
CA LEU A 23 -1.20 -32.58 -17.05
C LEU A 23 -2.53 -33.31 -17.19
N THR A 24 -3.15 -33.63 -16.05
CA THR A 24 -4.53 -34.13 -16.02
C THR A 24 -5.51 -33.01 -16.38
N ILE A 25 -6.74 -33.37 -16.77
CA ILE A 25 -7.80 -32.39 -17.02
C ILE A 25 -8.03 -31.48 -15.80
N ALA A 26 -8.07 -32.08 -14.59
CA ALA A 26 -8.24 -31.33 -13.35
C ALA A 26 -7.11 -30.29 -13.11
N GLN A 27 -5.87 -30.61 -13.49
CA GLN A 27 -4.74 -29.68 -13.42
C GLN A 27 -4.77 -28.62 -14.53
N THR A 28 -5.33 -28.95 -15.70
CA THR A 28 -5.38 -28.01 -16.82
C THR A 28 -6.50 -26.99 -16.69
N LEU A 29 -7.65 -27.37 -16.12
CA LEU A 29 -8.84 -26.51 -16.04
C LEU A 29 -8.62 -25.15 -15.35
N PRO A 30 -7.88 -25.03 -14.22
CA PRO A 30 -7.66 -23.74 -13.56
C PRO A 30 -6.72 -22.80 -14.31
N ILE A 31 -5.84 -23.32 -15.17
CA ILE A 31 -4.71 -22.58 -15.77
C ILE A 31 -5.16 -21.30 -16.49
N PRO A 32 -6.18 -21.30 -17.37
CA PRO A 32 -6.58 -20.08 -18.09
C PRO A 32 -7.00 -18.95 -17.15
N ILE A 33 -7.74 -19.28 -16.08
CA ILE A 33 -8.23 -18.28 -15.12
C ILE A 33 -7.05 -17.76 -14.29
N LEU A 34 -6.24 -18.65 -13.72
CA LEU A 34 -5.11 -18.26 -12.88
C LEU A 34 -4.06 -17.44 -13.65
N LEU A 35 -3.86 -17.72 -14.94
CA LEU A 35 -3.02 -16.89 -15.79
C LEU A 35 -3.67 -15.56 -16.16
N ALA A 36 -4.98 -15.51 -16.44
CA ALA A 36 -5.61 -14.26 -16.87
C ALA A 36 -5.67 -13.19 -15.76
N LEU A 37 -5.85 -13.61 -14.50
CA LEU A 37 -6.09 -12.68 -13.39
C LEU A 37 -4.94 -11.69 -13.14
N PRO A 38 -3.66 -12.10 -13.05
CA PRO A 38 -2.56 -11.14 -12.87
C PRO A 38 -2.43 -10.13 -14.02
N TYR A 39 -2.72 -10.53 -15.27
CA TYR A 39 -2.70 -9.61 -16.40
C TYR A 39 -3.86 -8.62 -16.32
N LEU A 40 -5.06 -9.09 -16.01
CA LEU A 40 -6.23 -8.25 -15.83
C LEU A 40 -5.98 -7.21 -14.74
N PHE A 41 -5.54 -7.63 -13.55
CA PHE A 41 -5.31 -6.69 -12.46
C PHE A 41 -4.12 -5.74 -12.72
N THR A 42 -3.06 -6.21 -13.38
CA THR A 42 -1.97 -5.33 -13.83
C THR A 42 -2.48 -4.26 -14.79
N TYR A 43 -3.30 -4.65 -15.77
CA TYR A 43 -3.93 -3.73 -16.73
C TYR A 43 -4.84 -2.72 -16.02
N LEU A 44 -5.70 -3.18 -15.11
CA LEU A 44 -6.61 -2.31 -14.37
C LEU A 44 -5.83 -1.32 -13.48
N CYS A 45 -4.78 -1.76 -12.80
CA CYS A 45 -3.87 -0.89 -12.03
C CYS A 45 -3.22 0.19 -12.91
N ALA A 46 -2.73 -0.21 -14.08
CA ALA A 46 -1.99 0.68 -14.98
C ALA A 46 -2.89 1.71 -15.68
N THR A 47 -4.16 1.36 -15.93
CA THR A 47 -5.08 2.18 -16.74
C THR A 47 -6.06 3.02 -15.93
N HIS A 48 -6.39 2.62 -14.70
CA HIS A 48 -7.29 3.41 -13.85
C HIS A 48 -6.53 4.57 -13.19
N THR A 49 -6.79 5.78 -13.67
CA THR A 49 -6.04 7.00 -13.31
C THR A 49 -6.92 8.13 -12.76
N ALA A 50 -8.21 7.87 -12.50
CA ALA A 50 -9.16 8.87 -12.00
C ALA A 50 -8.83 9.43 -10.60
N HIS A 51 -7.81 8.91 -9.92
CA HIS A 51 -7.26 9.46 -8.69
C HIS A 51 -6.25 10.58 -8.92
N TYR A 52 -5.82 10.83 -10.17
CA TYR A 52 -5.00 12.00 -10.48
C TYR A 52 -5.82 13.27 -10.36
N ILE A 53 -5.34 14.17 -9.54
CA ILE A 53 -5.99 15.43 -9.23
C ILE A 53 -5.66 16.42 -10.33
N THR A 54 -6.70 16.85 -11.03
CA THR A 54 -6.67 17.88 -12.06
C THR A 54 -7.45 19.12 -11.59
N PRO A 55 -7.28 20.28 -12.26
CA PRO A 55 -8.10 21.46 -12.00
C PRO A 55 -9.61 21.21 -12.12
N SER A 56 -10.05 20.28 -12.97
CA SER A 56 -11.47 19.95 -13.14
C SER A 56 -12.01 19.05 -12.02
N SER A 57 -11.16 18.24 -11.39
CA SER A 57 -11.57 17.33 -10.31
C SER A 57 -11.40 17.91 -8.90
N ILE A 58 -10.62 18.99 -8.74
CA ILE A 58 -10.14 19.44 -7.43
C ILE A 58 -11.26 19.69 -6.41
N THR A 59 -12.35 20.32 -6.84
CA THR A 59 -13.49 20.62 -5.95
C THR A 59 -14.10 19.35 -5.38
N ALA A 60 -14.31 18.32 -6.20
CA ALA A 60 -14.82 17.03 -5.75
C ALA A 60 -13.81 16.32 -4.84
N GLN A 61 -12.51 16.41 -5.13
CA GLN A 61 -11.47 15.77 -4.32
C GLN A 61 -11.31 16.41 -2.93
N LEU A 62 -11.55 17.72 -2.80
CA LEU A 62 -11.56 18.42 -1.52
C LEU A 62 -12.72 18.01 -0.61
N GLN A 63 -13.79 17.45 -1.17
CA GLN A 63 -14.97 16.97 -0.45
C GLN A 63 -14.88 15.49 -0.08
N GLU A 64 -13.82 14.78 -0.48
CA GLU A 64 -13.75 13.32 -0.32
C GLU A 64 -13.33 12.90 1.09
N TYR A 65 -12.43 13.66 1.72
CA TYR A 65 -11.94 13.37 3.07
C TYR A 65 -11.77 14.66 3.87
N PRO A 66 -12.16 14.68 5.16
CA PRO A 66 -11.88 15.80 6.05
C PRO A 66 -10.37 15.94 6.29
N TYR A 67 -9.93 17.14 6.67
CA TYR A 67 -8.56 17.35 7.13
C TYR A 67 -8.43 16.89 8.59
N ASP A 68 -7.39 16.11 8.90
CA ASP A 68 -7.17 15.61 10.26
C ASP A 68 -6.50 16.63 11.19
N HIS A 69 -5.98 17.73 10.64
CA HIS A 69 -5.15 18.70 11.36
C HIS A 69 -3.95 18.08 12.10
N VAL A 70 -3.48 16.95 11.58
CA VAL A 70 -2.28 16.23 12.02
C VAL A 70 -1.33 16.10 10.82
N LEU A 71 -1.68 15.24 9.87
CA LEU A 71 -0.91 14.98 8.66
C LEU A 71 -1.33 15.85 7.47
N TYR A 72 -2.57 16.34 7.48
CA TYR A 72 -3.20 17.09 6.40
C TYR A 72 -3.90 18.33 6.93
N HIS A 73 -3.65 19.47 6.28
CA HIS A 73 -4.17 20.79 6.69
C HIS A 73 -4.74 21.54 5.49
N PRO A 74 -5.85 22.31 5.65
CA PRO A 74 -6.61 22.90 4.54
C PRO A 74 -5.86 23.99 3.73
N SER A 75 -4.85 24.63 4.31
CA SER A 75 -4.08 25.70 3.66
C SER A 75 -2.87 25.22 2.84
N LEU A 76 -2.66 23.90 2.73
CA LEU A 76 -1.53 23.35 2.01
C LEU A 76 -1.83 23.23 0.51
N SER A 77 -0.96 23.81 -0.32
CA SER A 77 -0.99 23.67 -1.77
C SER A 77 0.22 22.90 -2.30
N CYS A 78 0.04 22.25 -3.45
CA CYS A 78 1.14 21.61 -4.16
C CYS A 78 1.89 22.66 -4.97
N ARG A 79 3.17 22.88 -4.65
CA ARG A 79 4.03 23.84 -5.36
C ARG A 79 4.23 23.49 -6.84
N THR A 80 4.22 22.19 -7.19
CA THR A 80 4.41 21.73 -8.58
C THR A 80 3.15 21.85 -9.41
N CYS A 81 2.01 21.37 -8.88
CA CYS A 81 0.74 21.38 -9.61
C CYS A 81 -0.02 22.71 -9.51
N ASN A 82 0.35 23.57 -8.55
CA ASN A 82 -0.35 24.79 -8.20
C ASN A 82 -1.85 24.57 -7.90
N LEU A 83 -2.14 23.50 -7.16
CA LEU A 83 -3.49 23.13 -6.71
C LEU A 83 -3.51 22.99 -5.19
N PRO A 84 -4.65 23.31 -4.53
CA PRO A 84 -4.89 22.88 -3.15
C PRO A 84 -4.61 21.39 -2.98
N LYS A 85 -4.14 20.95 -1.82
CA LYS A 85 -3.89 19.53 -1.54
C LYS A 85 -5.08 18.99 -0.75
N PRO A 86 -5.93 18.14 -1.35
CA PRO A 86 -6.91 17.37 -0.59
C PRO A 86 -6.24 16.56 0.51
N ALA A 87 -6.98 16.28 1.58
CA ALA A 87 -6.57 15.31 2.58
C ALA A 87 -6.22 13.97 1.92
N ARG A 88 -5.27 13.24 2.52
CA ARG A 88 -4.74 11.97 2.00
C ARG A 88 -4.04 12.05 0.63
N SER A 89 -3.78 13.24 0.09
CA SER A 89 -3.12 13.40 -1.22
C SER A 89 -1.60 13.59 -1.13
N LYS A 90 -0.90 13.23 -2.22
CA LYS A 90 0.55 13.46 -2.40
C LYS A 90 0.90 13.72 -3.86
N HIS A 91 1.85 14.64 -4.08
CA HIS A 91 2.45 14.81 -5.41
C HIS A 91 3.47 13.72 -5.68
N CYS A 92 3.32 13.01 -6.80
CA CYS A 92 4.32 12.07 -7.29
C CYS A 92 5.11 12.73 -8.42
N SER A 93 6.42 12.88 -8.24
CA SER A 93 7.31 13.46 -9.26
C SER A 93 7.46 12.56 -10.50
N LEU A 94 7.33 11.24 -10.36
CA LEU A 94 7.42 10.29 -11.47
C LEU A 94 6.20 10.36 -12.39
N CYS A 95 5.01 10.49 -11.81
CA CYS A 95 3.77 10.67 -12.56
C CYS A 95 3.48 12.13 -12.90
N ASN A 96 4.17 13.08 -12.25
CA ASN A 96 3.93 14.52 -12.33
C ASN A 96 2.49 14.96 -12.03
N HIS A 97 1.84 14.28 -11.09
CA HIS A 97 0.47 14.55 -10.66
C HIS A 97 0.35 14.47 -9.14
N CYS A 98 -0.58 15.24 -8.58
CA CYS A 98 -1.13 14.96 -7.26
C CYS A 98 -2.05 13.74 -7.34
N VAL A 99 -1.89 12.82 -6.40
CA VAL A 99 -2.61 11.54 -6.32
C VAL A 99 -3.52 11.62 -5.10
N SER A 100 -4.81 11.38 -5.30
CA SER A 100 -5.81 11.27 -4.21
C SER A 100 -5.67 9.93 -3.49
N ARG A 101 -5.78 9.95 -2.16
CA ARG A 101 -5.49 8.81 -1.25
C ARG A 101 -4.24 8.06 -1.68
N ALA A 102 -3.13 8.78 -1.79
CA ALA A 102 -1.90 8.27 -2.36
C ALA A 102 -1.29 7.16 -1.48
N ASP A 103 -1.02 6.00 -2.07
CA ASP A 103 -0.29 4.92 -1.41
C ASP A 103 1.20 4.96 -1.80
N HIS A 104 1.54 4.62 -3.05
CA HIS A 104 2.89 4.74 -3.58
C HIS A 104 2.91 4.78 -5.11
N HIS A 105 4.06 5.12 -5.69
CA HIS A 105 4.31 4.89 -7.11
C HIS A 105 4.83 3.47 -7.30
N CYS A 106 4.14 2.65 -8.10
CA CYS A 106 4.51 1.25 -8.30
C CYS A 106 5.16 1.06 -9.69
N PRO A 107 6.47 0.78 -9.78
CA PRO A 107 7.15 0.57 -11.07
C PRO A 107 6.63 -0.66 -11.83
N TRP A 108 6.10 -1.65 -11.10
CA TRP A 108 5.58 -2.89 -11.68
C TRP A 108 4.36 -2.64 -12.56
N VAL A 109 3.47 -1.75 -12.14
CA VAL A 109 2.30 -1.32 -12.94
C VAL A 109 2.53 -0.01 -13.70
N ASN A 110 3.70 0.62 -13.52
CA ASN A 110 4.08 1.91 -14.12
C ASN A 110 3.03 3.00 -13.89
N ASN A 111 2.48 3.05 -12.69
CA ASN A 111 1.41 3.98 -12.32
C ASN A 111 1.46 4.24 -10.81
N CYS A 112 0.87 5.37 -10.38
CA CYS A 112 0.59 5.55 -8.96
C CYS A 112 -0.55 4.66 -8.51
N LEU A 113 -0.42 4.12 -7.32
CA LEU A 113 -1.51 3.51 -6.58
C LEU A 113 -2.14 4.56 -5.68
N GLY A 114 -3.44 4.73 -5.83
CA GLY A 114 -4.24 5.63 -5.02
C GLY A 114 -5.68 5.19 -5.00
N ARG A 115 -6.57 6.12 -4.65
CA ARG A 115 -7.99 5.87 -4.37
C ARG A 115 -8.67 4.85 -5.30
N THR A 116 -8.61 5.08 -6.61
CA THR A 116 -9.47 4.38 -7.57
C THR A 116 -8.91 3.06 -8.08
N ASN A 117 -7.61 2.78 -7.90
CA ASN A 117 -6.96 1.59 -8.42
C ASN A 117 -6.33 0.68 -7.34
N TYR A 118 -6.33 1.09 -6.06
CA TYR A 118 -5.79 0.28 -4.97
C TYR A 118 -6.45 -1.09 -4.83
N ARG A 119 -7.78 -1.17 -5.07
CA ARG A 119 -8.50 -2.46 -5.09
C ARG A 119 -7.98 -3.46 -6.13
N TYR A 120 -7.56 -2.97 -7.30
CA TYR A 120 -7.00 -3.84 -8.33
C TYR A 120 -5.59 -4.28 -7.96
N PHE A 121 -4.86 -3.44 -7.21
CA PHE A 121 -3.56 -3.83 -6.68
C PHE A 121 -3.69 -4.93 -5.63
N LEU A 122 -4.71 -4.89 -4.75
CA LEU A 122 -5.02 -6.01 -3.87
C LEU A 122 -5.36 -7.28 -4.65
N GLY A 123 -6.15 -7.16 -5.73
CA GLY A 123 -6.42 -8.28 -6.64
C GLY A 123 -5.16 -8.84 -7.32
N LEU A 124 -4.22 -7.98 -7.68
CA LEU A 124 -2.91 -8.38 -8.21
C LEU A 124 -2.09 -9.12 -7.15
N LEU A 125 -1.99 -8.58 -5.93
CA LEU A 125 -1.28 -9.20 -4.82
C LEU A 125 -1.90 -10.52 -4.35
N LEU A 126 -3.19 -10.75 -4.60
CA LEU A 126 -3.85 -12.02 -4.34
C LEU A 126 -3.65 -13.03 -5.48
N SER A 127 -3.81 -12.60 -6.73
CA SER A 127 -3.76 -13.50 -7.89
C SER A 127 -2.35 -14.00 -8.22
N LEU A 128 -1.32 -13.19 -7.99
CA LEU A 128 0.07 -13.57 -8.25
C LEU A 128 0.56 -14.77 -7.41
N PRO A 129 0.48 -14.76 -6.07
CA PRO A 129 0.95 -15.89 -5.28
C PRO A 129 0.12 -17.14 -5.54
N ILE A 130 -1.16 -17.02 -5.87
CA ILE A 130 -1.99 -18.17 -6.26
C ILE A 130 -1.44 -18.79 -7.56
N LEU A 131 -1.12 -17.97 -8.57
CA LEU A 131 -0.51 -18.45 -9.81
C LEU A 131 0.86 -19.09 -9.55
N GLU A 132 1.71 -18.46 -8.75
CA GLU A 132 3.06 -18.94 -8.45
C GLU A 132 3.03 -20.25 -7.65
N VAL A 133 2.23 -20.33 -6.59
CA VAL A 133 2.04 -21.56 -5.81
C VAL A 133 1.46 -22.67 -6.68
N TYR A 134 0.50 -22.35 -7.57
CA TYR A 134 -0.05 -23.34 -8.48
C TYR A 134 0.99 -23.84 -9.50
N GLY A 135 1.79 -22.93 -10.08
CA GLY A 135 2.88 -23.30 -10.99
C GLY A 135 3.95 -24.17 -10.30
N ALA A 136 4.33 -23.82 -9.08
CA ALA A 136 5.22 -24.61 -8.23
C ALA A 136 4.63 -26.00 -7.92
N TYR A 137 3.34 -26.06 -7.60
CA TYR A 137 2.62 -27.32 -7.37
C TYR A 137 2.63 -28.21 -8.61
N LEU A 138 2.29 -27.67 -9.79
CA LEU A 138 2.33 -28.44 -11.04
C LEU A 138 3.74 -28.98 -11.32
N GLY A 139 4.77 -28.15 -11.19
CA GLY A 139 6.15 -28.58 -11.34
C GLY A 139 6.56 -29.67 -10.34
N TYR A 140 6.14 -29.52 -9.08
CA TYR A 140 6.35 -30.54 -8.05
C TYR A 140 5.67 -31.87 -8.40
N THR A 141 4.41 -31.86 -8.86
CA THR A 141 3.72 -33.11 -9.23
C THR A 141 4.41 -33.85 -10.37
N ILE A 142 4.99 -33.12 -11.33
CA ILE A 142 5.72 -33.70 -12.47
C ILE A 142 7.08 -34.25 -12.03
N LEU A 143 7.79 -33.55 -11.15
CA LEU A 143 9.17 -33.89 -10.79
C LEU A 143 9.29 -34.83 -9.60
N SER A 144 8.35 -34.78 -8.65
CA SER A 144 8.40 -35.54 -7.40
C SER A 144 8.63 -37.06 -7.57
N PRO A 145 8.11 -37.76 -8.61
CA PRO A 145 8.44 -39.18 -8.81
C PRO A 145 9.93 -39.46 -9.06
N HIS A 146 10.69 -38.44 -9.45
CA HIS A 146 12.13 -38.53 -9.70
C HIS A 146 12.97 -37.98 -8.55
N LEU A 147 12.36 -37.35 -7.55
CA LEU A 147 13.07 -36.68 -6.45
C LEU A 147 12.96 -37.49 -5.17
N ASN A 148 14.06 -37.57 -4.42
CA ASN A 148 14.05 -38.20 -3.11
C ASN A 148 14.04 -37.16 -1.97
N PHE A 149 12.85 -36.75 -1.55
CA PHE A 149 12.67 -35.84 -0.41
C PHE A 149 12.89 -36.50 0.95
N SER A 150 13.00 -37.83 1.03
CA SER A 150 13.32 -38.51 2.30
C SER A 150 14.69 -38.10 2.84
N LEU A 151 15.58 -37.60 1.98
CA LEU A 151 16.88 -37.05 2.35
C LEU A 151 16.78 -35.82 3.26
N LEU A 152 15.64 -35.13 3.30
CA LEU A 152 15.40 -33.99 4.20
C LEU A 152 14.87 -34.42 5.57
N HIS A 153 14.43 -35.67 5.72
CA HIS A 153 13.79 -36.14 6.96
C HIS A 153 14.78 -36.08 8.14
N GLY A 154 14.31 -35.56 9.28
CA GLY A 154 15.11 -35.42 10.49
C GLY A 154 16.10 -34.24 10.49
N LYS A 155 16.22 -33.47 9.39
CA LYS A 155 17.11 -32.30 9.33
C LYS A 155 16.35 -31.03 9.75
N SER A 156 16.98 -30.22 10.60
CA SER A 156 16.42 -28.92 11.00
C SER A 156 16.44 -27.93 9.84
N LEU A 157 15.35 -27.18 9.65
CA LEU A 157 15.23 -26.12 8.63
C LEU A 157 16.30 -25.04 8.75
N PHE A 158 16.88 -24.86 9.94
CA PHE A 158 17.92 -23.85 10.20
C PHE A 158 19.34 -24.43 10.12
N SER A 159 19.51 -25.68 9.68
CA SER A 159 20.81 -26.33 9.57
C SER A 159 21.42 -26.19 8.16
N THR A 160 22.73 -26.01 8.07
CA THR A 160 23.48 -26.02 6.80
C THR A 160 23.26 -27.32 6.02
N GLU A 161 23.11 -28.44 6.73
CA GLU A 161 22.89 -29.75 6.12
C GLU A 161 21.55 -29.84 5.37
N TYR A 162 20.48 -29.25 5.93
CA TYR A 162 19.18 -29.17 5.26
C TYR A 162 19.30 -28.39 3.95
N TRP A 163 19.93 -27.22 3.99
CA TRP A 163 20.09 -26.37 2.80
C TRP A 163 20.98 -26.99 1.73
N ASN A 164 22.07 -27.65 2.11
CA ASN A 164 22.91 -28.41 1.18
C ASN A 164 22.12 -29.55 0.51
N THR A 165 21.30 -30.26 1.27
CA THR A 165 20.47 -31.36 0.75
C THR A 165 19.41 -30.83 -0.22
N LEU A 166 18.73 -29.73 0.14
CA LEU A 166 17.75 -29.08 -0.71
C LEU A 166 18.37 -28.57 -2.02
N ALA A 167 19.61 -28.03 -1.97
CA ALA A 167 20.34 -27.62 -3.16
C ALA A 167 20.64 -28.80 -4.10
N VAL A 168 21.06 -29.96 -3.57
CA VAL A 168 21.27 -31.18 -4.36
C VAL A 168 19.98 -31.66 -5.01
N ILE A 169 18.86 -31.66 -4.28
CA ILE A 169 17.54 -32.02 -4.83
C ILE A 169 17.16 -31.05 -5.95
N SER A 170 17.40 -29.75 -5.77
CA SER A 170 17.10 -28.70 -6.75
C SER A 170 17.96 -28.80 -8.00
N MET A 171 19.25 -29.14 -7.86
CA MET A 171 20.14 -29.45 -8.99
C MET A 171 19.66 -30.68 -9.77
N TYR A 172 19.29 -31.75 -9.08
CA TYR A 172 18.76 -32.95 -9.73
C TYR A 172 17.43 -32.65 -10.45
N ALA A 173 16.53 -31.90 -9.81
CA ALA A 173 15.29 -31.43 -10.43
C ALA A 173 15.58 -30.64 -11.70
N THR A 174 16.55 -29.73 -11.67
CA THR A 174 16.99 -28.95 -12.84
C THR A 174 17.56 -29.83 -13.94
N ASN A 175 18.35 -30.85 -13.60
CA ASN A 175 18.86 -31.81 -14.58
C ASN A 175 17.75 -32.65 -15.24
N LYS A 176 16.65 -32.94 -14.52
CA LYS A 176 15.51 -33.72 -15.06
C LYS A 176 14.49 -32.88 -15.80
N GLY A 177 14.09 -31.74 -15.24
CA GLY A 177 13.03 -30.88 -15.76
C GLY A 177 13.51 -29.72 -16.63
N GLY A 178 14.82 -29.47 -16.66
CA GLY A 178 15.40 -28.30 -17.33
C GLY A 178 14.89 -26.97 -16.77
N LEU A 179 15.20 -25.89 -17.50
CA LEU A 179 14.71 -24.56 -17.16
C LEU A 179 13.18 -24.46 -17.27
N SER A 180 12.58 -25.14 -18.24
CA SER A 180 11.14 -25.04 -18.54
C SER A 180 10.24 -25.62 -17.46
N ILE A 181 10.64 -26.68 -16.76
CA ILE A 181 9.83 -27.29 -15.70
C ILE A 181 10.39 -26.95 -14.33
N ALA A 182 11.61 -27.40 -14.03
CA ALA A 182 12.21 -27.24 -12.71
C ALA A 182 12.61 -25.79 -12.44
N GLY A 183 13.20 -25.10 -13.42
CA GLY A 183 13.56 -23.70 -13.29
C GLY A 183 12.35 -22.80 -13.02
N VAL A 184 11.28 -22.93 -13.83
CA VAL A 184 10.03 -22.18 -13.61
C VAL A 184 9.38 -22.53 -12.26
N ALA A 185 9.33 -23.81 -11.88
CA ALA A 185 8.73 -24.23 -10.60
C ALA A 185 9.51 -23.71 -9.38
N ILE A 186 10.85 -23.74 -9.43
CA ILE A 186 11.72 -23.20 -8.37
C ILE A 186 11.59 -21.68 -8.31
N LEU A 187 11.57 -21.00 -9.46
CA LEU A 187 11.34 -19.55 -9.52
C LEU A 187 10.01 -19.22 -8.84
N ALA A 188 8.91 -19.85 -9.26
CA ALA A 188 7.59 -19.61 -8.71
C ALA A 188 7.53 -19.91 -7.20
N ALA A 189 8.13 -21.01 -6.73
CA ALA A 189 8.17 -21.36 -5.32
C ALA A 189 8.96 -20.35 -4.46
N THR A 190 10.06 -19.83 -5.00
CA THR A 190 10.94 -18.90 -4.26
C THR A 190 10.47 -17.45 -4.35
N THR A 191 9.70 -17.06 -5.38
CA THR A 191 9.13 -15.71 -5.50
C THR A 191 7.79 -15.56 -4.81
N ALA A 192 6.97 -16.62 -4.70
CA ALA A 192 5.65 -16.59 -4.06
C ALA A 192 5.59 -15.94 -2.66
N PRO A 193 6.58 -16.10 -1.76
CA PRO A 193 6.55 -15.45 -0.45
C PRO A 193 6.51 -13.91 -0.52
N LEU A 194 7.07 -13.31 -1.57
CA LEU A 194 7.15 -11.85 -1.70
C LEU A 194 5.76 -11.20 -1.84
N PRO A 195 4.92 -11.54 -2.84
CA PRO A 195 3.58 -10.95 -2.93
C PRO A 195 2.66 -11.37 -1.78
N VAL A 196 2.89 -12.54 -1.14
CA VAL A 196 2.18 -12.90 0.11
C VAL A 196 2.53 -11.92 1.24
N ALA A 197 3.81 -11.64 1.46
CA ALA A 197 4.25 -10.69 2.48
C ALA A 197 3.74 -9.27 2.19
N LEU A 198 3.76 -8.85 0.92
CA LEU A 198 3.18 -7.57 0.50
C LEU A 198 1.66 -7.55 0.74
N LEU A 199 0.93 -8.61 0.41
CA LEU A 199 -0.51 -8.69 0.69
C LEU A 199 -0.79 -8.57 2.18
N ALA A 200 -0.03 -9.29 3.03
CA ALA A 200 -0.17 -9.21 4.48
C ALA A 200 0.11 -7.79 5.01
N TYR A 201 1.15 -7.12 4.50
CA TYR A 201 1.43 -5.73 4.85
C TYR A 201 0.28 -4.79 4.44
N HIS A 202 -0.26 -4.95 3.24
CA HIS A 202 -1.39 -4.14 2.79
C HIS A 202 -2.67 -4.44 3.58
N LEU A 203 -2.91 -5.68 4.01
CA LEU A 203 -4.01 -5.99 4.93
C LEU A 203 -3.83 -5.33 6.31
N TYR A 204 -2.59 -5.25 6.82
CA TYR A 204 -2.28 -4.50 8.03
C TYR A 204 -2.57 -2.99 7.85
N LEU A 205 -2.19 -2.39 6.71
CA LEU A 205 -2.48 -0.98 6.44
C LEU A 205 -3.99 -0.70 6.40
N ILE A 206 -4.77 -1.62 5.82
CA ILE A 206 -6.24 -1.54 5.81
C ILE A 206 -6.80 -1.65 7.22
N TRP A 207 -6.27 -2.58 8.04
CA TRP A 207 -6.65 -2.69 9.44
C TRP A 207 -6.35 -1.40 10.23
N ALA A 208 -5.21 -0.75 9.96
CA ALA A 208 -4.80 0.49 10.61
C ALA A 208 -5.44 1.76 10.02
N GLY A 209 -6.24 1.66 8.96
CA GLY A 209 -6.87 2.82 8.29
C GLY A 209 -5.89 3.73 7.53
N THR A 210 -4.69 3.24 7.18
CA THR A 210 -3.63 4.06 6.57
C THR A 210 -3.26 3.59 5.17
N THR A 211 -2.65 4.48 4.38
CA THR A 211 -1.87 4.10 3.19
C THR A 211 -0.39 3.90 3.54
N THR A 212 0.40 3.29 2.66
CA THR A 212 1.86 3.18 2.84
C THR A 212 2.51 4.54 3.09
N ASN A 213 2.07 5.56 2.35
CA ASN A 213 2.54 6.94 2.51
C ASN A 213 2.15 7.55 3.85
N GLU A 214 0.95 7.26 4.35
CA GLU A 214 0.50 7.75 5.66
C GLU A 214 1.22 7.04 6.79
N ASN A 215 1.39 5.72 6.70
CA ASN A 215 2.14 4.95 7.69
C ASN A 215 3.58 5.47 7.85
N ALA A 216 4.24 5.86 6.75
CA ALA A 216 5.55 6.52 6.82
C ALA A 216 5.48 7.89 7.53
N LYS A 217 4.45 8.71 7.25
CA LYS A 217 4.27 10.01 7.92
C LYS A 217 4.00 9.86 9.41
N TRP A 218 3.21 8.87 9.80
CA TRP A 218 2.97 8.53 11.20
C TRP A 218 4.26 8.10 11.89
N GLY A 219 5.13 7.34 11.21
CA GLY A 219 6.47 7.01 11.70
C GLY A 219 7.29 8.27 12.04
N TYR A 220 7.42 9.20 11.09
CA TYR A 220 8.14 10.46 11.34
C TYR A 220 7.52 11.30 12.46
N LEU A 221 6.19 11.32 12.55
CA LEU A 221 5.52 12.03 13.65
C LEU A 221 5.81 11.37 15.00
N GLY A 222 5.93 10.03 15.04
CA GLY A 222 6.32 9.29 16.24
C GLY A 222 7.75 9.61 16.67
N GLU A 223 8.69 9.68 15.72
CA GLU A 223 10.06 10.14 15.98
C GLU A 223 10.07 11.59 16.54
N ASP A 224 9.31 12.50 15.93
CA ASP A 224 9.16 13.88 16.42
C ASP A 224 8.60 13.93 17.86
N MET A 225 7.72 12.99 18.24
CA MET A 225 7.18 12.87 19.60
C MET A 225 8.21 12.38 20.61
N GLU A 226 9.03 11.39 20.24
CA GLU A 226 10.11 10.88 21.09
C GLU A 226 11.14 11.97 21.40
N ASP A 227 11.40 12.85 20.44
CA ASP A 227 12.27 14.02 20.60
C ASP A 227 11.60 15.20 21.36
N GLY A 228 10.30 15.11 21.64
CA GLY A 228 9.57 16.14 22.38
C GLY A 228 9.14 17.36 21.54
N PHE A 229 9.04 17.23 20.22
CA PHE A 229 8.68 18.34 19.32
C PHE A 229 7.19 18.48 19.02
N VAL A 230 6.33 17.61 19.58
CA VAL A 230 4.93 17.50 19.18
C VAL A 230 3.97 17.92 20.30
N TRP A 231 3.02 18.78 19.92
CA TRP A 231 2.03 19.35 20.82
C TRP A 231 0.62 19.15 20.27
N ARG A 232 -0.32 18.85 21.16
CA ARG A 232 -1.75 18.69 20.86
C ARG A 232 -2.56 19.77 21.55
N ALA A 233 -3.61 20.25 20.90
CA ALA A 233 -4.63 21.10 21.51
C ALA A 233 -6.01 20.72 20.98
N LYS A 234 -7.06 21.28 21.59
CA LYS A 234 -8.38 21.25 20.99
C LYS A 234 -8.50 22.27 19.88
N ARG A 235 -8.94 21.83 18.69
CA ARG A 235 -9.12 22.66 17.50
C ARG A 235 -10.10 23.79 17.78
N SER A 236 -11.23 23.51 18.43
CA SER A 236 -12.25 24.49 18.82
C SER A 236 -11.70 25.61 19.71
N GLU A 237 -10.86 25.28 20.69
CA GLU A 237 -10.24 26.23 21.62
C GLU A 237 -9.21 27.12 20.89
N VAL A 238 -8.34 26.52 20.07
CA VAL A 238 -7.36 27.25 19.26
C VAL A 238 -8.03 28.19 18.26
N GLN A 239 -9.11 27.74 17.61
CA GLN A 239 -9.89 28.58 16.70
C GLN A 239 -10.54 29.76 17.42
N THR A 240 -11.11 29.53 18.62
CA THR A 240 -11.72 30.58 19.44
C THR A 240 -10.69 31.62 19.86
N PHE A 241 -9.52 31.17 20.31
CA PHE A 241 -8.41 32.05 20.67
C PHE A 241 -7.94 32.91 19.49
N LYS A 242 -7.74 32.30 18.31
CA LYS A 242 -7.36 33.03 17.09
C LYS A 242 -8.40 34.07 16.68
N ARG A 243 -9.69 33.74 16.73
CA ARG A 243 -10.78 34.70 16.44
C ARG A 243 -10.76 35.89 17.39
N GLY A 244 -10.52 35.65 18.68
CA GLY A 244 -10.37 36.71 19.68
C GLY A 244 -9.19 37.66 19.39
N LEU A 245 -8.07 37.12 18.92
CA LEU A 245 -6.92 37.93 18.49
C LEU A 245 -7.23 38.76 17.24
N THR A 246 -7.82 38.16 16.21
CA THR A 246 -8.16 38.85 14.96
C THR A 246 -9.16 39.99 15.20
N GLN A 247 -10.17 39.77 16.06
CA GLN A 247 -11.11 40.84 16.46
C GLN A 247 -10.41 41.98 17.20
N ARG A 248 -9.45 41.69 18.07
CA ARG A 248 -8.66 42.72 18.77
C ARG A 248 -7.76 43.51 17.82
N ASN A 249 -7.22 42.86 16.79
CA ASN A 249 -6.30 43.48 15.83
C ASN A 249 -7.01 44.21 14.68
N GLY A 250 -8.34 44.13 14.60
CA GLY A 250 -9.12 44.81 13.55
C GLY A 250 -8.94 44.23 12.14
N GLU A 251 -8.42 43.00 12.01
CA GLU A 251 -8.21 42.33 10.73
C GLU A 251 -9.49 41.58 10.29
N SER A 252 -9.85 41.65 9.01
CA SER A 252 -10.95 40.86 8.47
C SER A 252 -10.46 39.43 8.21
N THR A 253 -11.08 38.45 8.86
CA THR A 253 -10.81 37.04 8.57
C THR A 253 -11.48 36.70 7.25
N GLN A 254 -10.72 36.65 6.14
CA GLN A 254 -11.15 35.88 4.97
C GLN A 254 -11.17 34.42 5.40
N LYS A 255 -12.37 33.95 5.72
CA LYS A 255 -12.68 32.57 6.04
C LYS A 255 -12.36 31.76 4.79
N GLU A 256 -11.20 31.10 4.74
CA GLU A 256 -11.12 29.86 3.97
C GLU A 256 -12.03 28.89 4.72
N ALA A 257 -13.32 28.91 4.36
CA ALA A 257 -14.29 28.01 4.93
C ALA A 257 -13.82 26.60 4.57
N GLU A 258 -13.33 25.87 5.57
CA GLU A 258 -13.06 24.45 5.45
C GLU A 258 -14.32 23.80 4.89
N VAL A 259 -14.14 23.03 3.82
CA VAL A 259 -15.26 22.36 3.18
C VAL A 259 -15.77 21.31 4.14
N GLU A 260 -17.04 21.43 4.54
CA GLU A 260 -17.67 20.43 5.39
C GLU A 260 -17.76 19.11 4.63
N VAL A 261 -17.15 18.07 5.19
CA VAL A 261 -17.13 16.72 4.62
C VAL A 261 -17.99 15.82 5.48
N ASP A 262 -18.95 15.13 4.87
CA ASP A 262 -19.74 14.09 5.53
C ASP A 262 -18.85 12.86 5.77
N TRP A 263 -18.34 12.74 7.00
CA TRP A 263 -17.44 11.67 7.40
C TRP A 263 -17.84 11.12 8.79
N PRO A 264 -17.87 9.79 8.99
CA PRO A 264 -18.45 9.18 10.19
C PRO A 264 -17.64 9.39 11.48
N VAL A 265 -16.38 9.81 11.37
CA VAL A 265 -15.46 9.99 12.50
C VAL A 265 -14.91 11.41 12.51
N ASP A 266 -15.19 12.18 13.56
CA ASP A 266 -14.62 13.52 13.73
C ASP A 266 -13.72 13.57 14.97
N SER A 267 -12.72 14.44 14.94
CA SER A 267 -11.85 14.72 16.10
C SER A 267 -11.64 16.22 16.24
N ASP A 268 -11.84 16.73 17.44
CA ASP A 268 -11.56 18.13 17.80
C ASP A 268 -10.08 18.34 18.13
N GLN A 269 -9.16 17.57 17.55
CA GLN A 269 -7.73 17.72 17.79
C GLN A 269 -7.07 18.65 16.76
N ILE A 270 -5.96 19.27 17.18
CA ILE A 270 -4.96 19.83 16.29
C ILE A 270 -3.59 19.42 16.82
N VAL A 271 -2.73 18.91 15.95
CA VAL A 271 -1.37 18.49 16.30
C VAL A 271 -0.39 19.36 15.53
N VAL A 272 0.54 19.96 16.26
CA VAL A 272 1.56 20.85 15.72
C VAL A 272 2.95 20.40 16.10
N ARG A 273 3.91 20.73 15.24
CA ARG A 273 5.34 20.44 15.41
C ARG A 273 6.10 21.72 15.59
N THR A 274 6.96 21.75 16.61
CA THR A 274 7.73 22.94 17.00
C THR A 274 9.21 22.66 16.86
N MET A 275 9.96 23.58 16.23
CA MET A 275 11.39 23.38 15.95
C MET A 275 12.28 23.53 17.19
N ASP A 276 11.80 24.19 18.24
CA ASP A 276 12.52 24.46 19.48
C ASP A 276 12.06 23.56 20.65
N GLY A 277 11.12 22.64 20.42
CA GLY A 277 10.55 21.79 21.46
C GLY A 277 9.71 22.54 22.50
N LEU A 278 9.41 23.81 22.27
CA LEU A 278 8.56 24.62 23.15
C LEU A 278 7.14 24.69 22.61
N ALA A 279 6.18 24.82 23.52
CA ALA A 279 4.78 25.01 23.14
C ALA A 279 4.61 26.25 22.23
N PRO A 280 3.60 26.26 21.34
CA PRO A 280 3.31 27.41 20.49
C PRO A 280 3.16 28.72 21.29
N ARG A 281 4.00 29.70 20.94
CA ARG A 281 4.14 30.94 21.72
C ARG A 281 2.84 31.76 21.76
N GLY A 282 2.53 32.29 22.94
CA GLY A 282 1.34 33.13 23.18
C GLY A 282 0.03 32.34 23.34
N CYS A 283 0.06 31.02 23.22
CA CYS A 283 -1.08 30.15 23.45
C CYS A 283 -0.69 28.83 24.14
N GLU A 284 0.40 28.86 24.92
CA GLU A 284 1.02 27.69 25.56
C GLU A 284 0.03 26.92 26.44
N HIS A 285 -0.88 27.63 27.11
CA HIS A 285 -1.91 27.07 27.97
C HIS A 285 -2.97 26.21 27.24
N LEU A 286 -3.05 26.29 25.91
CA LEU A 286 -3.97 25.49 25.11
C LEU A 286 -3.36 24.16 24.66
N TYR A 287 -2.03 24.04 24.74
CA TYR A 287 -1.30 22.90 24.18
C TYR A 287 -0.73 22.02 25.28
N GLU A 288 -0.84 20.71 25.07
CA GLU A 288 -0.15 19.69 25.85
C GLU A 288 0.87 18.96 24.98
N GLN A 289 2.01 18.62 25.56
CA GLN A 289 3.04 17.85 24.86
C GLN A 289 2.61 16.38 24.80
N ILE A 290 2.78 15.74 23.64
CA ILE A 290 2.43 14.33 23.46
C ILE A 290 3.64 13.50 23.03
N TRP A 291 3.72 12.28 23.56
CA TRP A 291 4.91 11.41 23.49
C TRP A 291 4.65 10.09 22.74
N SER A 292 3.44 9.89 22.23
CA SER A 292 3.07 8.65 21.58
C SER A 292 1.94 8.86 20.58
N LEU A 293 1.99 8.12 19.47
CA LEU A 293 0.93 8.08 18.47
C LEU A 293 -0.42 7.65 19.04
N ARG A 294 -0.44 6.94 20.19
CA ARG A 294 -1.69 6.59 20.90
C ARG A 294 -2.48 7.79 21.38
N ALA A 295 -1.85 8.96 21.48
CA ALA A 295 -2.50 10.21 21.88
C ALA A 295 -3.11 10.97 20.69
N VAL A 296 -3.06 10.42 19.47
CA VAL A 296 -3.57 11.07 18.27
C VAL A 296 -4.66 10.22 17.64
N ASP A 297 -5.78 10.85 17.34
CA ASP A 297 -6.88 10.15 16.67
C ASP A 297 -6.57 10.00 15.18
N ASN A 298 -6.72 8.80 14.63
CA ASN A 298 -6.73 8.59 13.18
C ASN A 298 -8.17 8.61 12.68
N ILE A 299 -8.67 9.78 12.27
CA ILE A 299 -10.05 9.93 11.79
C ILE A 299 -10.35 9.12 10.52
N TYR A 300 -9.32 8.65 9.81
CA TYR A 300 -9.49 7.83 8.61
C TYR A 300 -9.60 6.33 8.90
N ASP A 301 -9.39 5.90 10.14
CA ASP A 301 -9.61 4.51 10.54
C ASP A 301 -11.08 4.28 10.88
N LEU A 302 -11.78 3.60 9.98
CA LEU A 302 -13.18 3.20 10.14
C LEU A 302 -13.32 1.79 10.75
N GLY A 303 -12.21 1.15 11.11
CA GLY A 303 -12.14 -0.27 11.41
C GLY A 303 -11.98 -1.12 10.14
N PHE A 304 -11.40 -2.31 10.33
CA PHE A 304 -10.93 -3.17 9.22
C PHE A 304 -11.98 -3.41 8.12
N TRP A 305 -13.21 -3.78 8.49
CA TRP A 305 -14.24 -4.13 7.50
C TRP A 305 -14.70 -2.92 6.70
N ASP A 306 -14.91 -1.78 7.35
CA ASP A 306 -15.34 -0.56 6.68
C ASP A 306 -14.22 0.01 5.80
N ASN A 307 -12.97 0.00 6.29
CA ASN A 307 -11.79 0.37 5.51
C ASN A 307 -11.65 -0.50 4.24
N LEU A 308 -11.83 -1.81 4.38
CA LEU A 308 -11.77 -2.76 3.27
C LEU A 308 -12.90 -2.50 2.26
N MET A 309 -14.14 -2.34 2.73
CA MET A 309 -15.29 -2.07 1.88
C MET A 309 -15.14 -0.74 1.13
N TYR A 310 -14.62 0.29 1.79
CA TYR A 310 -14.32 1.60 1.18
C TYR A 310 -13.36 1.45 -0.01
N ILE A 311 -12.28 0.68 0.19
CA ILE A 311 -11.30 0.36 -0.87
C ILE A 311 -11.95 -0.41 -2.02
N LEU A 312 -12.73 -1.46 -1.72
CA LEU A 312 -13.34 -2.31 -2.76
C LEU A 312 -14.34 -1.52 -3.61
N GLN A 313 -15.02 -0.53 -3.03
CA GLN A 313 -15.88 0.42 -3.74
C GLN A 313 -15.09 1.43 -4.61
N GLY A 314 -13.76 1.50 -4.45
CA GLY A 314 -12.89 2.41 -5.19
C GLY A 314 -12.86 3.82 -4.59
N ARG A 315 -13.15 3.92 -3.29
CA ARG A 315 -13.06 5.13 -2.50
C ARG A 315 -11.85 5.09 -1.58
#